data_AF-A0A316L2G2-F1
#
_entry.id   AF-A0A316L2G2-F1
#
_cell.length_a   1.000
_cell.length_b   1.000
_cell.length_c   1.000
_cell.angle_alpha   90.00
_cell.angle_beta   90.00
_cell.angle_gamma   90.00
#
_symmetry.space_group_name_H-M   'P 1'
#
loop_
_entity.id
_entity.type
_entity.pdbx_description
1 polymer ?
#
loop_
_entity_poly.entity_id
_entity_poly.type
_entity_poly.pdbx_seq_one_letter_code
_entity_poly.pdbx_strand_id
1 'polypeptide(L)'
;MKLVSKCVLVSALFIIQLSYSQLRISEKLKLIETSEHIKNPYELFEKLKLVNNQDSIALITFSKVTGELLEHSNVSKKAILADVRKTGFQHRYFVMLLGTNAIFYLDN
;
A
#
# COMPACT_ATOMS: atom_id res chain seq x y z
N MET A 1 27.53 -59.88 7.07
CA MET A 1 27.76 -58.47 7.47
C MET A 1 27.98 -57.62 6.22
N LYS A 2 26.98 -56.88 5.75
CA LYS A 2 27.15 -55.74 4.83
C LYS A 2 26.11 -54.69 5.22
N LEU A 3 26.58 -53.67 5.96
CA LEU A 3 25.76 -52.66 6.61
C LEU A 3 26.26 -51.28 6.17
N VAL A 4 26.09 -50.96 4.88
CA VAL A 4 26.44 -49.63 4.35
C VAL A 4 25.51 -49.31 3.19
N SER A 5 24.24 -48.96 3.47
CA SER A 5 23.35 -48.42 2.43
C SER A 5 22.11 -47.73 3.00
N LYS A 6 22.27 -46.91 4.05
CA LYS A 6 21.15 -46.10 4.59
C LYS A 6 21.48 -44.64 4.90
N CYS A 7 22.74 -44.22 4.82
CA CYS A 7 23.12 -42.82 5.14
C CYS A 7 23.06 -41.84 3.95
N VAL A 8 23.04 -42.32 2.70
CA VAL A 8 23.10 -41.40 1.53
C VAL A 8 21.74 -40.78 1.19
N LEU A 9 20.63 -41.37 1.65
CA LEU A 9 19.28 -40.92 1.26
C LEU A 9 18.70 -39.81 2.15
N VAL A 10 19.30 -39.56 3.31
CA VAL A 10 18.81 -38.52 4.25
C VAL A 10 19.38 -37.14 3.93
N SER A 11 20.56 -37.06 3.29
CA SER A 11 21.20 -35.78 2.97
C SER A 11 20.56 -35.05 1.79
N ALA A 12 20.00 -35.77 0.80
CA ALA A 12 19.33 -35.16 -0.34
C ALA A 12 18.01 -34.44 0.05
N LEU A 13 17.33 -34.93 1.09
CA LEU A 13 16.07 -34.35 1.56
C LEU A 13 16.27 -33.00 2.27
N PHE A 14 17.41 -32.82 2.94
CA PHE A 14 17.73 -31.59 3.68
C PHE A 14 18.07 -30.40 2.76
N ILE A 15 18.66 -30.66 1.59
CA ILE A 15 19.08 -29.62 0.65
C ILE A 15 17.87 -28.99 -0.06
N ILE A 16 16.79 -29.75 -0.25
CA ILE A 16 15.58 -29.27 -0.92
C ILE A 16 14.79 -28.28 -0.04
N GLN A 17 14.81 -28.45 1.29
CA GLN A 17 14.10 -27.54 2.21
C GLN A 17 14.76 -26.18 2.37
N LEU A 18 16.08 -26.07 2.15
CA LEU A 18 16.80 -24.78 2.20
C LEU A 18 16.54 -23.90 0.98
N SER A 19 16.03 -24.46 -0.12
CA SER A 19 15.74 -23.69 -1.35
C SER A 19 14.40 -22.93 -1.29
N TYR A 20 13.54 -23.23 -0.31
CA TYR A 20 12.24 -22.58 -0.16
C TYR A 20 12.30 -21.23 0.57
N SER A 21 13.43 -20.88 1.18
CA SER A 21 13.55 -19.65 1.98
C SER A 21 14.03 -18.42 1.19
N GLN A 22 14.28 -18.54 -0.11
CA GLN A 22 14.92 -17.48 -0.90
C GLN A 22 14.04 -16.78 -1.92
N LEU A 23 12.71 -16.93 -1.85
CA LEU A 23 11.83 -15.97 -2.52
C LEU A 23 11.58 -14.81 -1.57
N ARG A 24 12.54 -13.86 -1.57
CA ARG A 24 12.26 -12.48 -1.15
C ARG A 24 10.98 -12.08 -1.85
N ILE A 25 9.95 -11.82 -1.05
CA ILE A 25 8.73 -11.15 -1.48
C ILE A 25 9.21 -9.89 -2.19
N SER A 26 9.26 -9.94 -3.52
CA SER A 26 9.37 -8.75 -4.33
C SER A 26 8.13 -7.97 -3.97
N GLU A 27 8.27 -6.98 -3.08
CA GLU A 27 7.29 -5.92 -2.96
C GLU A 27 7.06 -5.46 -4.40
N LYS A 28 5.91 -5.85 -4.97
CA LYS A 28 5.55 -5.46 -6.32
C LYS A 28 5.37 -3.95 -6.28
N LEU A 29 6.46 -3.24 -6.55
CA LEU A 29 6.46 -1.80 -6.73
C LEU A 29 5.53 -1.52 -7.91
N LYS A 30 4.31 -1.11 -7.60
CA LYS A 30 3.35 -0.70 -8.62
C LYS A 30 3.74 0.72 -8.99
N LEU A 31 4.18 0.91 -10.22
CA LEU A 31 4.57 2.22 -10.71
C LEU A 31 3.32 3.12 -10.73
N ILE A 32 3.46 4.32 -10.15
CA ILE A 32 2.48 5.37 -10.35
C ILE A 32 2.70 5.94 -11.76
N GLU A 33 1.70 5.81 -12.61
CA GLU A 33 1.73 6.24 -14.00
C GLU A 33 1.25 7.67 -14.16
N THR A 34 0.26 8.08 -13.36
CA THR A 34 -0.28 9.44 -13.41
C THR A 34 -0.39 10.05 -12.02
N SER A 35 -0.30 11.37 -11.96
CA SER A 35 -0.51 12.13 -10.74
C SER A 35 -1.41 13.32 -11.00
N GLU A 36 -2.21 13.65 -10.00
CA GLU A 36 -3.06 14.83 -10.01
C GLU A 36 -2.94 15.57 -8.68
N HIS A 37 -2.82 16.88 -8.74
CA HIS A 37 -2.89 17.74 -7.56
C HIS A 37 -4.26 18.38 -7.49
N ILE A 38 -4.90 18.27 -6.33
CA ILE A 38 -6.19 18.91 -6.04
C ILE A 38 -5.96 20.04 -5.04
N LYS A 39 -6.71 21.13 -5.22
CA LYS A 39 -6.59 22.32 -4.37
C LYS A 39 -7.54 22.24 -3.19
N ASN A 40 -8.64 21.53 -3.35
CA ASN A 40 -9.65 21.39 -2.33
C ASN A 40 -9.90 19.90 -2.03
N PRO A 41 -9.85 19.46 -0.76
CA PRO A 41 -10.06 18.06 -0.39
C PRO A 41 -11.48 17.56 -0.73
N TYR A 42 -12.45 18.46 -0.88
CA TYR A 42 -13.79 18.12 -1.34
C TYR A 42 -13.82 17.72 -2.84
N GLU A 43 -12.77 17.97 -3.63
CA GLU A 43 -12.66 17.45 -5.00
C GLU A 43 -12.58 15.91 -5.02
N LEU A 44 -12.18 15.28 -3.91
CA LEU A 44 -12.20 13.82 -3.75
C LEU A 44 -13.59 13.22 -3.95
N PHE A 45 -14.68 13.96 -3.67
CA PHE A 45 -16.03 13.44 -3.90
C PHE A 45 -16.24 13.05 -5.35
N GLU A 46 -15.78 13.88 -6.29
CA GLU A 46 -15.88 13.61 -7.72
C GLU A 46 -14.91 12.52 -8.17
N LYS A 47 -13.66 12.58 -7.71
CA LYS A 47 -12.62 11.60 -8.07
C LYS A 47 -12.98 10.18 -7.63
N LEU A 48 -13.58 10.05 -6.45
CA LEU A 48 -13.96 8.75 -5.90
C LEU A 48 -15.26 8.21 -6.51
N LYS A 49 -16.05 8.97 -7.30
CA LYS A 49 -17.29 8.45 -7.90
C LYS A 49 -17.06 7.20 -8.74
N LEU A 50 -15.99 7.21 -9.54
CA LEU A 50 -15.64 6.13 -10.46
C LEU A 50 -14.91 4.97 -9.80
N VAL A 51 -14.45 5.13 -8.55
CA VAL A 51 -13.76 4.09 -7.79
C VAL A 51 -14.79 3.10 -7.22
N ASN A 52 -14.54 1.81 -7.42
CA ASN A 52 -15.40 0.76 -6.90
C ASN A 52 -15.22 0.63 -5.38
N ASN A 53 -16.27 0.22 -4.68
CA ASN A 53 -16.24 0.09 -3.22
C ASN A 53 -15.27 -1.01 -2.73
N GLN A 54 -14.92 -1.96 -3.61
CA GLN A 54 -14.00 -3.06 -3.33
C GLN A 54 -12.53 -2.70 -3.65
N ASP A 55 -12.28 -1.55 -4.29
CA ASP A 55 -10.92 -1.15 -4.64
C ASP A 55 -10.13 -0.81 -3.38
N SER A 56 -8.89 -1.27 -3.32
CA SER A 56 -7.97 -0.93 -2.26
C SER A 56 -7.37 0.45 -2.54
N ILE A 57 -7.60 1.39 -1.63
CA ILE A 57 -7.10 2.76 -1.72
C ILE A 57 -6.07 2.94 -0.63
N ALA A 58 -4.81 3.19 -0.98
CA ALA A 58 -3.82 3.55 0.02
C ALA A 58 -3.92 5.05 0.29
N LEU A 59 -4.07 5.43 1.55
CA LEU A 59 -4.06 6.81 2.00
C LEU A 59 -2.84 7.03 2.89
N ILE A 60 -2.04 8.02 2.52
CA ILE A 60 -0.87 8.46 3.26
C ILE A 60 -1.15 9.89 3.69
N THR A 61 -1.13 10.17 4.99
CA THR A 61 -1.40 11.50 5.54
C THR A 61 -0.20 12.05 6.29
N PHE A 62 0.00 13.36 6.19
CA PHE A 62 1.09 14.08 6.84
C PHE A 62 0.54 15.28 7.61
N SER A 63 1.20 15.65 8.69
CA SER A 63 0.90 16.86 9.46
C SER A 63 1.25 18.10 8.64
N LYS A 64 0.31 19.04 8.47
CA LYS A 64 0.63 20.34 7.86
C LYS A 64 1.57 21.18 8.72
N VAL A 65 1.53 20.96 10.04
CA VAL A 65 2.28 21.77 11.01
C VAL A 65 3.73 21.30 11.10
N THR A 66 3.95 19.98 11.17
CA THR A 66 5.27 19.40 11.41
C THR A 66 5.87 18.73 10.16
N GLY A 67 5.07 18.45 9.13
CA GLY A 67 5.48 17.68 7.96
C GLY A 67 5.62 16.18 8.20
N GLU A 68 5.42 15.72 9.44
CA GLU A 68 5.60 14.32 9.81
C GLU A 68 4.51 13.42 9.23
N LEU A 69 4.89 12.18 8.90
CA LEU A 69 3.96 11.14 8.52
C LEU A 69 3.04 10.82 9.72
N LEU A 70 1.73 10.95 9.51
CA LEU A 70 0.72 10.64 10.52
C LEU A 70 0.21 9.21 10.37
N GLU A 71 -0.16 8.83 9.15
CA GLU A 71 -0.76 7.52 8.87
C GLU A 71 -0.45 7.07 7.46
N HIS A 72 -0.23 5.76 7.29
CA HIS A 72 -0.25 5.06 6.01
C HIS A 72 -1.10 3.80 6.16
N SER A 73 -2.26 3.77 5.51
CA SER A 73 -3.19 2.65 5.61
C SER A 73 -3.99 2.44 4.33
N ASN A 74 -4.44 1.20 4.12
CA ASN A 74 -5.42 0.88 3.10
C ASN A 74 -6.81 1.17 3.65
N VAL A 75 -7.53 2.08 2.99
CA VAL A 75 -8.82 2.59 3.41
C VAL A 75 -9.88 2.34 2.35
N SER A 76 -11.14 2.22 2.77
CA SER A 76 -12.25 2.12 1.84
C SER A 76 -12.66 3.51 1.36
N LYS A 77 -13.24 3.58 0.14
CA LYS A 77 -13.89 4.79 -0.38
C LYS A 77 -14.83 5.44 0.65
N LYS A 78 -15.64 4.65 1.35
CA LYS A 78 -16.57 5.15 2.37
C LYS A 78 -15.85 5.82 3.55
N ALA A 79 -14.73 5.24 4.00
CA ALA A 79 -13.94 5.80 5.09
C ALA A 79 -13.33 7.14 4.71
N ILE A 80 -12.77 7.26 3.49
CA ILE A 80 -12.20 8.51 2.99
C ILE A 80 -13.27 9.59 2.92
N LEU A 81 -14.42 9.29 2.32
CA LEU A 81 -15.51 10.25 2.21
C LEU A 81 -16.03 10.70 3.58
N ALA A 82 -16.05 9.79 4.57
CA ALA A 82 -16.41 10.14 5.94
C ALA A 82 -15.36 11.06 6.59
N ASP A 83 -14.06 10.79 6.39
CA ASP A 83 -12.99 11.63 6.93
C ASP A 83 -12.99 13.03 6.30
N VAL A 84 -13.16 13.13 4.96
CA VAL A 84 -13.31 14.43 4.28
C VAL A 84 -14.50 15.21 4.83
N ARG A 85 -15.67 14.58 5.04
CA ARG A 85 -16.84 15.26 5.60
C ARG A 85 -16.61 15.73 7.04
N LYS A 86 -15.94 14.91 7.85
CA LYS A 86 -15.76 15.17 9.28
C LYS A 86 -14.68 16.22 9.54
N THR A 87 -13.56 16.14 8.82
CA THR A 87 -12.35 16.91 9.14
C THR A 87 -11.90 17.83 8.02
N GLY A 88 -12.35 17.59 6.78
CA GLY A 88 -11.90 18.33 5.59
C GLY A 88 -10.39 18.33 5.40
N PHE A 89 -9.65 17.39 6.03
CA PHE A 89 -8.18 17.39 6.06
C PHE A 89 -7.56 18.76 6.42
N GLN A 90 -8.21 19.56 7.27
CA GLN A 90 -7.80 20.94 7.55
C GLN A 90 -6.34 21.07 8.00
N HIS A 91 -5.88 20.16 8.86
CA HIS A 91 -4.50 20.14 9.39
C HIS A 91 -3.63 19.04 8.79
N ARG A 92 -4.08 18.40 7.71
CA ARG A 92 -3.42 17.23 7.12
C ARG A 92 -3.20 17.41 5.63
N TYR A 93 -1.99 17.15 5.17
CA TYR A 93 -1.72 16.84 3.76
C TYR A 93 -2.04 15.38 3.51
N PHE A 94 -2.34 15.02 2.26
CA PHE A 94 -2.44 13.61 1.91
C PHE A 94 -1.97 13.29 0.49
N VAL A 95 -1.58 12.03 0.35
CA VAL A 95 -1.39 11.35 -0.93
C VAL A 95 -2.30 10.13 -0.93
N MET A 96 -3.18 10.05 -1.93
CA MET A 96 -4.10 8.93 -2.10
C MET A 96 -3.72 8.16 -3.36
N LEU A 97 -3.44 6.87 -3.22
CA LEU A 97 -3.07 6.00 -4.33
C LEU A 97 -4.28 5.16 -4.75
N LEU A 98 -4.68 5.32 -6.00
CA LEU A 98 -5.77 4.63 -6.66
C LEU A 98 -5.22 3.84 -7.86
N GLY A 99 -4.89 2.57 -7.66
CA GLY A 99 -4.30 1.76 -8.71
C GLY A 99 -2.92 2.27 -9.13
N THR A 100 -2.81 2.86 -10.32
CA THR A 100 -1.58 3.51 -10.84
C THR A 100 -1.67 5.04 -10.81
N ASN A 101 -2.71 5.62 -10.21
CA ASN A 101 -2.91 7.05 -10.11
C ASN A 101 -2.66 7.53 -8.68
N ALA A 102 -1.96 8.65 -8.53
CA ALA A 102 -1.76 9.30 -7.23
C ALA A 102 -2.45 10.67 -7.21
N ILE A 103 -3.26 10.91 -6.17
CA ILE A 103 -3.93 12.20 -5.95
C ILE A 103 -3.28 12.87 -4.75
N PHE A 104 -2.79 14.08 -4.96
CA PHE A 104 -2.06 14.88 -3.99
C PHE A 104 -2.92 16.03 -3.51
N TYR A 105 -3.01 16.19 -2.20
CA TYR A 105 -3.50 17.41 -1.56
C TYR A 105 -2.40 17.98 -0.68
N LEU A 106 -1.77 19.01 -1.22
CA LEU A 106 -0.72 19.81 -0.60
C LEU A 106 -1.16 21.26 -0.78
N ASP A 107 -1.73 21.88 0.27
CA ASP A 107 -1.97 23.32 0.23
C ASP A 107 -0.62 24.01 0.06
N ASN A 108 -0.51 24.81 -1.00
CA ASN A 108 0.58 25.78 -1.18
C ASN A 108 0.13 27.14 -0.64
#